data_AF-A0A7J2LWK9-F1
#
_entry.id   AF-A0A7J2LWK9-F1
#
_cell.length_a   1.000
_cell.length_b   1.000
_cell.length_c   1.000
_cell.angle_alpha   90.00
_cell.angle_beta   90.00
_cell.angle_gamma   90.00
#
_symmetry.space_group_name_H-M   'P 1'
#
loop_
_entity.id
_entity.type
_entity.pdbx_description
1 polymer ?
#
loop_
_entity_poly.entity_id
_entity_poly.type
_entity_poly.pdbx_seq_one_letter_code
_entity_poly.pdbx_strand_id
1 'polypeptide(L)'
;MPVRRPEGPLEYEAYCSWNGRTGGRVKLQSGVEYDVDMSEEFGGAGEAPSPDEFFIASVSGCILTTALWFAEKLGVKLSELAVRAKSRVELVGGG
;
A
#
# COMPACT_ATOMS: atom_id res chain seq x y z
N MET A 1 7.81 -16.18 16.34
CA MET A 1 6.34 -16.20 16.52
C MET A 1 5.77 -17.39 15.73
N PRO A 2 4.83 -18.20 16.27
CA PRO A 2 4.33 -19.35 15.54
C PRO A 2 3.59 -18.91 14.27
N VAL A 3 4.09 -19.33 13.11
CA VAL A 3 3.45 -19.07 11.80
C VAL A 3 2.15 -19.86 11.73
N ARG A 4 1.01 -19.17 11.84
CA ARG A 4 -0.30 -19.78 11.55
C ARG A 4 -0.55 -19.75 10.04
N ARG A 5 -0.86 -20.91 9.48
CA ARG A 5 -1.38 -20.99 8.12
C ARG A 5 -2.90 -20.81 8.16
N PRO A 6 -3.49 -20.02 7.26
CA PRO A 6 -4.94 -19.96 7.16
C PRO A 6 -5.48 -21.32 6.72
N GLU A 7 -6.69 -21.66 7.18
CA GLU A 7 -7.37 -22.92 6.87
C GLU A 7 -7.95 -22.95 5.44
N GLY A 8 -7.97 -21.81 4.76
CA GLY A 8 -8.51 -21.63 3.41
C GLY A 8 -8.00 -20.33 2.74
N PRO A 9 -8.54 -19.97 1.56
CA PRO A 9 -8.19 -18.73 0.89
C PRO A 9 -8.53 -17.52 1.76
N LEU A 10 -7.68 -16.50 1.69
CA LEU A 10 -7.94 -15.20 2.31
C LEU A 10 -8.41 -14.24 1.23
N GLU A 11 -9.54 -13.58 1.48
CA GLU A 11 -10.06 -12.51 0.65
C GLU A 11 -9.91 -11.19 1.40
N TYR A 12 -9.56 -10.14 0.65
CA TYR A 12 -9.39 -8.79 1.17
C TYR A 12 -10.18 -7.83 0.29
N GLU A 13 -10.97 -6.97 0.92
CA GLU A 13 -11.74 -5.95 0.23
C GLU A 13 -11.35 -4.54 0.70
N ALA A 14 -11.41 -3.60 -0.25
CA ALA A 14 -11.36 -2.17 0.01
C ALA A 14 -12.46 -1.49 -0.81
N TYR A 15 -13.16 -0.55 -0.19
CA TYR A 15 -14.17 0.29 -0.84
C TYR A 15 -13.65 1.72 -0.93
N CYS A 16 -13.78 2.36 -2.09
CA CYS A 16 -13.42 3.76 -2.28
C CYS A 16 -14.63 4.54 -2.77
N SER A 17 -15.02 5.60 -2.06
CA SER A 17 -16.06 6.54 -2.48
C SER A 17 -15.44 7.86 -2.92
N TRP A 18 -15.90 8.36 -4.07
CA TRP A 18 -15.45 9.65 -4.61
C TRP A 18 -15.86 10.82 -3.71
N ASN A 19 -14.96 11.78 -3.49
CA ASN A 19 -15.20 12.95 -2.64
C ASN A 19 -15.92 14.12 -3.36
N GLY A 20 -16.30 13.93 -4.64
CA GLY A 20 -16.90 14.99 -5.47
C GLY A 20 -15.88 15.90 -6.18
N ARG A 21 -14.58 15.64 -6.04
CA ARG A 21 -13.48 16.41 -6.63
C ARG A 21 -12.45 15.49 -7.30
N THR A 22 -11.20 15.50 -6.85
CA THR A 22 -10.09 14.77 -7.45
C THR A 22 -9.64 13.56 -6.63
N GLY A 23 -10.32 13.29 -5.52
CA GLY A 23 -9.95 12.26 -4.55
C GLY A 23 -11.12 11.42 -4.07
N GLY A 24 -10.91 10.68 -2.99
CA GLY A 24 -11.91 9.80 -2.41
C GLY A 24 -11.55 9.32 -1.02
N ARG A 25 -12.53 8.75 -0.31
CA ARG A 25 -12.33 8.09 0.97
C ARG A 25 -12.28 6.58 0.77
N VAL A 26 -11.17 5.98 1.18
CA VAL A 26 -10.95 4.53 1.18
C VAL A 26 -11.33 3.96 2.54
N LYS A 27 -12.06 2.85 2.53
CA LYS A 27 -12.38 2.02 3.68
C LYS A 27 -11.86 0.61 3.46
N LEU A 28 -10.98 0.17 4.33
CA LEU A 28 -10.45 -1.20 4.32
C LEU A 28 -11.38 -2.13 5.10
N GLN A 29 -11.35 -3.43 4.76
CA GLN A 29 -12.02 -4.48 5.54
C GLN A 29 -11.65 -4.49 7.03
N SER A 30 -10.47 -4.00 7.40
CA SER A 30 -10.04 -3.85 8.80
C SER A 30 -10.78 -2.76 9.57
N GLY A 31 -11.56 -1.91 8.89
CA GLY A 31 -12.20 -0.73 9.45
C GLY A 31 -11.33 0.53 9.44
N VAL A 32 -10.08 0.44 8.96
CA VAL A 32 -9.23 1.62 8.74
C VAL A 32 -9.78 2.41 7.56
N GLU A 33 -9.87 3.72 7.74
CA GLU A 33 -10.28 4.67 6.72
C GLU A 33 -9.18 5.71 6.48
N TYR A 34 -8.98 6.10 5.23
CA TYR A 34 -8.04 7.15 4.84
C TYR A 34 -8.50 7.82 3.55
N ASP A 35 -8.07 9.07 3.36
CA ASP A 35 -8.33 9.81 2.13
C ASP A 35 -7.19 9.59 1.13
N VAL A 36 -7.55 9.65 -0.15
CA VAL A 36 -6.61 9.68 -1.29
C VAL A 36 -6.98 10.85 -2.18
N ASP A 37 -5.98 11.45 -2.82
CA ASP A 37 -6.20 12.47 -3.84
C ASP A 37 -5.23 12.27 -5.00
N MET A 38 -5.62 12.71 -6.19
CA MET A 38 -4.66 12.81 -7.28
C MET A 38 -3.60 13.87 -6.91
N SER A 39 -2.34 13.67 -7.33
CA SER A 39 -1.31 14.70 -7.12
C SER A 39 -1.57 15.94 -7.98
N GLU A 40 -1.12 17.10 -7.52
CA GLU A 40 -1.24 18.37 -8.25
C GLU A 40 -0.63 18.29 -9.68
N GLU A 41 0.50 17.60 -9.82
CA GLU A 41 1.19 17.35 -11.11
C GLU A 41 0.32 16.64 -12.15
N PHE A 42 -0.72 15.91 -11.73
CA PHE A 42 -1.68 15.22 -12.60
C PHE A 42 -3.05 15.92 -12.63
N GLY A 43 -3.19 17.10 -12.05
CA GLY A 43 -4.44 17.87 -12.00
C GLY A 43 -5.32 17.60 -10.78
N GLY A 44 -4.78 16.96 -9.75
CA GLY A 44 -5.45 16.77 -8.47
C GLY A 44 -5.40 17.99 -7.55
N ALA A 45 -6.18 17.96 -6.46
CA ALA A 45 -6.19 19.03 -5.47
C ALA A 45 -5.07 18.90 -4.42
N GLY A 46 -4.37 17.77 -4.36
CA GLY A 46 -3.26 17.55 -3.43
C GLY A 46 -3.67 17.54 -1.95
N GLU A 47 -4.95 17.30 -1.64
CA GLU A 47 -5.50 17.41 -0.28
C GLU A 47 -5.23 16.14 0.57
N ALA A 48 -4.79 15.05 -0.05
CA ALA A 48 -4.39 13.80 0.58
C ALA A 48 -3.27 13.10 -0.23
N PRO A 49 -2.54 12.12 0.37
CA PRO A 49 -1.50 11.39 -0.36
C PRO A 49 -2.06 10.67 -1.59
N SER A 50 -1.22 10.53 -2.62
CA SER A 50 -1.68 9.91 -3.86
C SER A 50 -1.86 8.40 -3.75
N PRO A 51 -2.76 7.79 -4.55
CA PRO A 51 -2.82 6.34 -4.67
C PRO A 51 -1.47 5.70 -5.01
N ASP A 52 -0.60 6.39 -5.75
CA ASP A 52 0.75 5.91 -6.09
C ASP A 52 1.64 5.77 -4.86
N GLU A 53 1.54 6.71 -3.91
CA GLU A 53 2.26 6.63 -2.63
C GLU A 53 1.78 5.44 -1.80
N PHE A 54 0.47 5.23 -1.71
CA PHE A 54 -0.08 4.06 -1.02
C PHE A 54 0.29 2.75 -1.71
N PHE A 55 0.29 2.73 -3.04
CA PHE A 55 0.70 1.57 -3.82
C PHE A 55 2.16 1.20 -3.52
N ILE A 56 3.09 2.15 -3.64
CA ILE A 56 4.51 1.87 -3.41
C ILE A 56 4.79 1.55 -1.92
N ALA A 57 4.03 2.14 -0.99
CA ALA A 57 4.08 1.78 0.43
C ALA A 57 3.62 0.33 0.67
N SER A 58 2.53 -0.11 0.02
CA SER A 58 2.03 -1.49 0.13
C SER A 58 3.06 -2.50 -0.38
N VAL A 59 3.73 -2.20 -1.49
CA VAL A 59 4.82 -3.03 -2.04
C VAL A 59 5.98 -3.10 -1.06
N SER A 60 6.40 -1.96 -0.51
CA SER A 60 7.48 -1.91 0.49
C SER A 60 7.15 -2.77 1.73
N GLY A 61 5.94 -2.63 2.27
CA GLY A 61 5.46 -3.41 3.41
C GLY A 61 5.35 -4.91 3.11
N CYS A 62 4.89 -5.28 1.92
CA CYS A 62 4.80 -6.67 1.48
C CYS A 62 6.19 -7.33 1.40
N ILE A 63 7.18 -6.61 0.84
CA ILE A 63 8.56 -7.10 0.77
C ILE A 63 9.16 -7.26 2.17
N LEU A 64 8.98 -6.25 3.04
CA LEU A 64 9.48 -6.28 4.41
C LEU A 64 8.89 -7.48 5.19
N THR A 65 7.58 -7.66 5.14
CA THR A 65 6.89 -8.77 5.84
C THR A 65 7.28 -10.13 5.26
N THR A 66 7.52 -10.22 3.95
CA THR A 66 8.06 -11.42 3.30
C THR A 66 9.46 -11.75 3.81
N ALA A 67 10.36 -10.76 3.89
CA ALA A 67 11.71 -10.95 4.40
C ALA A 67 11.70 -11.42 5.87
N LEU A 68 10.82 -10.84 6.70
CA LEU A 68 10.62 -11.28 8.08
C LEU A 68 10.15 -12.73 8.17
N TRP A 69 9.23 -13.15 7.30
CA TRP A 69 8.77 -14.54 7.24
C TRP A 69 9.93 -15.52 6.97
N PHE A 70 10.82 -15.17 6.03
CA PHE A 70 12.01 -15.99 5.75
C PHE A 70 13.03 -15.98 6.88
N ALA A 71 13.28 -14.82 7.51
CA ALA A 71 14.23 -14.72 8.62
C ALA A 71 13.81 -15.63 9.79
N GLU A 72 12.52 -15.64 10.12
CA GLU A 72 11.96 -16.55 11.12
C GLU A 72 12.14 -18.02 10.70
N LYS A 73 11.81 -18.35 9.44
CA LYS A 73 11.93 -19.73 8.92
C LYS A 73 13.36 -20.27 8.91
N LEU A 74 14.35 -19.40 8.72
CA LEU A 74 15.76 -19.75 8.64
C LEU A 74 16.48 -19.60 10.00
N GLY A 75 15.78 -19.17 11.06
CA GLY A 75 16.38 -18.94 12.38
C GLY A 75 17.37 -17.76 12.43
N VAL A 76 17.26 -16.81 11.48
CA VAL A 76 18.11 -15.63 11.40
C VAL A 76 17.63 -14.59 12.41
N LYS A 77 18.54 -14.10 13.27
CA LYS A 77 18.27 -12.99 14.18
C LYS A 77 18.60 -11.67 13.49
N LEU A 78 17.60 -10.86 13.23
CA LEU A 78 17.77 -9.52 12.65
C LEU A 78 17.94 -8.48 13.77
N SER A 79 18.92 -7.59 13.62
CA SER A 79 19.05 -6.40 14.46
C SER A 79 18.27 -5.20 13.90
N GLU A 80 18.19 -5.10 12.58
CA GLU A 80 17.45 -4.06 11.86
C GLU A 80 17.09 -4.55 10.45
N LEU A 81 15.96 -4.09 9.92
CA LEU A 81 15.56 -4.29 8.54
C LEU A 81 14.73 -3.09 8.08
N ALA A 82 15.14 -2.46 6.98
CA ALA A 82 14.40 -1.38 6.33
C ALA A 82 14.30 -1.64 4.82
N VAL A 83 13.14 -1.35 4.24
CA VAL A 83 12.91 -1.42 2.79
C VAL A 83 12.61 -0.02 2.28
N ARG A 84 13.35 0.42 1.28
CA ARG A 84 13.09 1.65 0.55
C ARG A 84 12.64 1.31 -0.86
N ALA A 85 11.39 1.64 -1.18
CA ALA A 85 10.84 1.54 -2.51
C ALA A 85 10.74 2.92 -3.17
N LYS A 86 10.81 2.96 -4.49
CA LYS A 86 10.62 4.17 -5.31
C LYS A 86 9.81 3.79 -6.55
N SER A 87 8.82 4.60 -6.89
CA SER A 87 8.07 4.55 -8.14
C SER A 87 8.34 5.82 -8.95
N ARG A 88 8.22 5.72 -10.27
CA ARG A 88 8.19 6.84 -11.20
C ARG A 88 6.99 6.64 -12.11
N VAL A 89 6.12 7.64 -12.15
CA VAL A 89 4.88 7.63 -12.94
C VAL A 89 4.93 8.79 -13.91
N GLU A 90 4.52 8.56 -15.15
CA GLU A 90 4.52 9.55 -16.22
C GLU A 90 3.26 9.39 -17.06
N LEU A 91 2.79 10.47 -17.66
CA LEU A 91 1.72 10.40 -18.66
C LEU A 91 2.26 9.68 -19.91
N VAL A 92 1.61 8.57 -20.28
CA VAL A 92 1.95 7.85 -21.51
C VAL A 92 0.87 8.15 -22.55
N GLY A 93 1.15 9.10 -23.43
CA GLY A 93 0.31 9.45 -24.58
C GLY A 93 -0.87 10.37 -24.21
N GLY A 94 -0.64 11.68 -24.29
CA GLY A 94 -1.70 12.70 -24.32
C GLY A 94 -1.83 13.25 -25.74
N GLY A 95 -2.91 12.87 -26.42
CA GLY A 95 -3.48 13.59 -27.56
C GLY A 95 -4.86 14.06 -27.18
#